data_AF-A0A927FX25-F1
#
_entry.id   AF-A0A927FX25-F1
#
_cell.length_a   1.000
_cell.length_b   1.000
_cell.length_c   1.000
_cell.angle_alpha   90.00
_cell.angle_beta   90.00
_cell.angle_gamma   90.00
#
_symmetry.space_group_name_H-M   'P 1'
#
loop_
_entity.id
_entity.type
_entity.pdbx_description
1 polymer ?
#
loop_
_entity_poly.entity_id
_entity_poly.type
_entity_poly.pdbx_seq_one_letter_code
_entity_poly.pdbx_strand_id
1 'polypeptide(L)'
;MTGQLRDIHAALARRESERASLASEHEALRQAHHRAEAEVVALAARLKAQGDRDAEAANLATATGTSADRMQTMLIELARWMGEIDRLTATVEGVSFRTNLLAINAAIEAARAGEKGAGFAVVADEVRQMAQISTRAAKEIRGAIGGAAAELGAASAQAEETKKIVGRLDQNLRNLRNETATLPAISGTAPAAVPLQPGMARNDAAQHRARA
;
A
#
# COMPACT_ATOMS: atom_id res chain seq x y z
N MET A 1 -41.92 -41.76 64.49
CA MET A 1 -42.03 -42.01 63.03
C MET A 1 -42.38 -40.76 62.21
N THR A 2 -43.13 -39.79 62.73
CA THR A 2 -43.51 -38.56 62.00
C THR A 2 -42.35 -37.57 61.77
N GLY A 3 -41.38 -37.48 62.69
CA GLY A 3 -40.18 -36.63 62.52
C GLY A 3 -39.23 -37.11 61.42
N GLN A 4 -38.89 -38.40 61.41
CA GLN A 4 -37.98 -38.98 60.39
C GLN A 4 -38.54 -38.88 58.96
N LEU A 5 -39.85 -39.06 58.77
CA LEU A 5 -40.49 -38.89 57.46
C LEU A 5 -40.47 -37.43 56.97
N ARG A 6 -40.59 -36.46 57.88
CA ARG A 6 -40.50 -35.04 57.57
C ARG A 6 -39.06 -34.64 57.20
N ASP A 7 -38.06 -35.20 57.86
CA ASP A 7 -36.64 -34.97 57.54
C ASP A 7 -36.25 -35.59 56.19
N ILE A 8 -36.77 -36.78 55.87
CA ILE A 8 -36.57 -37.43 54.56
C ILE A 8 -37.21 -36.60 53.44
N HIS A 9 -38.44 -36.09 53.63
CA HIS A 9 -39.06 -35.19 52.65
C HIS A 9 -38.28 -33.89 52.45
N ALA A 10 -37.75 -33.30 53.53
CA ALA A 10 -36.92 -32.09 53.44
C ALA A 10 -35.60 -32.36 52.70
N ALA A 11 -34.97 -33.53 52.93
CA ALA A 11 -33.76 -33.94 52.22
C ALA A 11 -34.01 -34.24 50.73
N LEU A 12 -35.13 -34.89 50.39
CA LEU A 12 -35.55 -35.12 49.00
C LEU A 12 -35.80 -33.80 48.26
N ALA A 13 -36.52 -32.86 48.86
CA ALA A 13 -36.78 -31.54 48.27
C ALA A 13 -35.48 -30.75 48.05
N ARG A 14 -34.53 -30.80 49.00
CA ARG A 14 -33.19 -30.21 48.81
C ARG A 14 -32.45 -30.83 47.64
N ARG A 15 -32.45 -32.16 47.55
CA ARG A 15 -31.78 -32.91 46.47
C ARG A 15 -32.43 -32.66 45.11
N GLU A 16 -33.75 -32.53 45.03
CA GLU A 16 -34.46 -32.13 43.82
C GLU A 16 -34.10 -30.70 43.39
N SER A 17 -34.07 -29.76 44.34
CA SER A 17 -33.63 -28.38 44.09
C SER A 17 -32.18 -28.31 43.61
N GLU A 18 -31.27 -29.08 44.23
CA GLU A 18 -29.87 -29.17 43.81
C GLU A 18 -29.74 -29.76 42.40
N ARG A 19 -30.49 -30.83 42.08
CA ARG A 19 -30.50 -31.42 40.72
C ARG A 19 -31.05 -30.47 39.67
N ALA A 20 -32.10 -29.69 40.01
CA ALA A 20 -32.63 -28.66 39.13
C ALA A 20 -31.61 -27.54 38.89
N SER A 21 -30.90 -27.10 39.95
CA SER A 21 -29.82 -26.11 39.83
C SER A 21 -28.68 -26.60 38.96
N LEU A 22 -28.19 -27.83 39.19
CA LEU A 22 -27.13 -28.45 38.39
C LEU A 22 -27.54 -28.63 36.92
N ALA A 23 -28.79 -29.03 36.65
CA ALA A 23 -29.30 -29.14 35.28
C ALA A 23 -29.34 -27.78 34.58
N SER A 24 -29.77 -26.73 35.28
CA SER A 24 -29.75 -25.35 34.77
C SER A 24 -28.34 -24.86 34.46
N GLU A 25 -27.36 -25.17 35.33
CA GLU A 25 -25.96 -24.82 35.13
C GLU A 25 -25.35 -25.56 33.94
N HIS A 26 -25.65 -26.86 33.80
CA HIS A 26 -25.17 -27.68 32.70
C HIS A 26 -25.73 -27.21 31.34
N GLU A 27 -26.98 -26.74 31.32
CA GLU A 27 -27.61 -26.16 30.14
C GLU A 27 -26.97 -24.81 29.77
N ALA A 28 -26.72 -23.95 30.76
CA ALA A 28 -26.01 -22.68 30.56
C ALA A 28 -24.59 -22.91 30.01
N LEU A 29 -23.87 -23.91 30.51
CA LEU A 29 -22.55 -24.28 30.02
C LEU A 29 -22.60 -24.78 28.57
N ARG A 30 -23.57 -25.63 28.20
CA ARG A 30 -23.75 -26.08 26.81
C ARG A 30 -24.02 -24.92 25.87
N GLN A 31 -24.87 -23.98 26.28
CA GLN A 31 -25.14 -22.78 25.49
C GLN A 31 -23.88 -21.92 25.32
N ALA A 32 -23.08 -21.74 26.37
CA ALA A 32 -21.80 -21.04 26.28
C ALA A 32 -20.83 -21.76 25.33
N HIS A 33 -20.77 -23.09 25.38
CA HIS A 33 -19.92 -23.90 24.51
C HIS A 33 -20.32 -23.76 23.04
N HIS A 34 -21.61 -23.88 22.71
CA HIS A 34 -22.10 -23.69 21.34
C HIS A 34 -21.86 -22.27 20.83
N ARG A 35 -21.96 -21.24 21.69
CA ARG A 35 -21.58 -19.87 21.33
C ARG A 35 -20.09 -19.76 21.01
N ALA A 36 -19.22 -20.33 21.84
CA ALA A 36 -17.78 -20.34 21.60
C ALA A 36 -17.41 -21.06 20.29
N GLU A 37 -18.04 -22.19 19.99
CA GLU A 37 -17.85 -22.91 18.72
C GLU A 37 -18.24 -22.04 17.52
N ALA A 38 -19.40 -21.37 17.58
CA ALA A 38 -19.84 -20.48 16.53
C ALA A 38 -18.88 -19.28 16.34
N GLU A 39 -18.35 -18.72 17.43
CA GLU A 39 -17.36 -17.65 17.38
C GLU A 39 -16.05 -18.09 16.74
N VAL A 40 -15.55 -19.30 17.05
CA VAL A 40 -14.33 -19.86 16.44
C VAL A 40 -14.51 -20.06 14.93
N VAL A 41 -15.66 -20.60 14.49
CA VAL A 41 -15.96 -20.76 13.05
C VAL A 41 -16.03 -19.40 12.36
N ALA A 42 -16.69 -18.42 12.98
CA ALA A 42 -16.76 -17.06 12.44
C ALA A 42 -15.38 -16.38 12.36
N LEU A 43 -14.51 -16.61 13.36
CA LEU A 43 -13.14 -16.09 13.37
C LEU A 43 -12.30 -16.72 12.25
N ALA A 44 -12.39 -18.04 12.05
CA ALA A 44 -11.69 -18.73 10.96
C ALA A 44 -12.10 -18.19 9.58
N ALA A 45 -13.38 -17.91 9.38
CA ALA A 45 -13.87 -17.29 8.14
C ALA A 45 -13.31 -15.87 7.93
N ARG A 46 -13.22 -15.07 9.00
CA ARG A 46 -12.63 -13.72 8.94
C ARG A 46 -11.13 -13.76 8.64
N LEU A 47 -10.39 -14.70 9.24
CA LEU A 47 -8.95 -14.87 8.98
C LEU A 47 -8.69 -15.27 7.52
N LYS A 48 -9.50 -16.17 6.96
CA LYS A 48 -9.41 -16.52 5.54
C LYS A 48 -9.65 -15.31 4.65
N ALA A 49 -10.73 -14.57 4.89
CA ALA A 49 -11.04 -13.35 4.14
C ALA A 49 -9.96 -12.27 4.27
N GLN A 50 -9.29 -12.19 5.42
CA GLN A 50 -8.15 -11.30 5.62
C GLN A 50 -6.94 -11.73 4.78
N GLY A 51 -6.62 -13.04 4.74
CA GLY A 51 -5.55 -13.56 3.88
C GLY A 51 -5.77 -13.27 2.40
N ASP A 52 -7.01 -13.36 1.91
CA ASP A 52 -7.36 -13.00 0.53
C ASP A 52 -7.11 -11.51 0.25
N ARG A 53 -7.47 -10.63 1.20
CA ARG A 53 -7.19 -9.17 1.10
C ARG A 53 -5.70 -8.85 1.15
N ASP A 54 -4.94 -9.55 1.98
CA ASP A 54 -3.49 -9.37 2.08
C ASP A 54 -2.80 -9.77 0.77
N ALA A 55 -3.28 -10.83 0.11
CA ALA A 55 -2.81 -11.24 -1.22
C ALA A 55 -3.15 -10.20 -2.30
N GLU A 56 -4.36 -9.65 -2.28
CA GLU A 56 -4.76 -8.55 -3.18
C GLU A 56 -3.88 -7.30 -2.97
N ALA A 57 -3.66 -6.91 -1.71
CA ALA A 57 -2.80 -5.79 -1.36
C ALA A 57 -1.35 -6.01 -1.83
N ALA A 58 -0.83 -7.24 -1.78
CA ALA A 58 0.51 -7.58 -2.26
C ALA A 58 0.63 -7.45 -3.78
N ASN A 59 -0.41 -7.87 -4.51
CA ASN A 59 -0.47 -7.70 -5.96
C ASN A 59 -0.51 -6.21 -6.35
N LEU A 60 -1.32 -5.41 -5.64
CA LEU A 60 -1.37 -3.96 -5.83
C LEU A 60 -0.01 -3.30 -5.53
N ALA A 61 0.63 -3.65 -4.42
CA ALA A 61 1.96 -3.15 -4.08
C ALA A 61 2.99 -3.47 -5.18
N THR A 62 2.97 -4.69 -5.70
CA THR A 62 3.86 -5.12 -6.80
C THR A 62 3.61 -4.31 -8.08
N ALA A 63 2.34 -4.11 -8.44
CA ALA A 63 1.96 -3.30 -9.59
C ALA A 63 2.38 -1.83 -9.44
N THR A 64 2.19 -1.24 -8.25
CA THR A 64 2.64 0.11 -7.93
C THR A 64 4.16 0.23 -8.01
N GLY A 65 4.90 -0.74 -7.47
CA GLY A 65 6.37 -0.78 -7.56
C GLY A 65 6.86 -0.81 -9.01
N THR A 66 6.26 -1.68 -9.84
CA THR A 66 6.56 -1.76 -11.28
C THR A 66 6.24 -0.45 -11.99
N SER A 67 5.15 0.21 -11.62
CA SER A 67 4.78 1.52 -12.18
C SER A 67 5.79 2.61 -11.80
N ALA A 68 6.28 2.61 -10.56
CA ALA A 68 7.31 3.53 -10.10
C ALA A 68 8.65 3.32 -10.86
N ASP A 69 9.05 2.07 -11.10
CA ASP A 69 10.26 1.77 -11.90
C ASP A 69 10.14 2.24 -13.36
N ARG A 70 8.97 2.04 -13.98
CA ARG A 70 8.70 2.56 -15.33
C ARG A 70 8.74 4.09 -15.35
N MET A 71 8.14 4.74 -14.36
CA MET A 71 8.18 6.19 -14.22
C MET A 71 9.60 6.71 -14.11
N GLN A 72 10.45 6.05 -13.31
CA GLN A 72 11.86 6.43 -13.17
C GLN A 72 12.62 6.32 -14.50
N THR A 73 12.36 5.26 -15.28
CA THR A 73 12.98 5.09 -16.60
C THR A 73 12.55 6.21 -17.55
N MET A 74 11.26 6.57 -17.56
CA MET A 74 10.75 7.69 -18.39
C MET A 74 11.36 9.03 -17.97
N LEU A 75 11.54 9.26 -16.67
CA LEU A 75 12.15 10.49 -16.15
C LEU A 75 13.63 10.60 -16.54
N ILE A 76 14.37 9.48 -16.51
CA ILE A 76 15.77 9.43 -16.98
C ILE A 76 15.87 9.76 -18.47
N GLU A 77 15.01 9.16 -19.29
CA GLU A 77 14.96 9.49 -20.72
C GLU A 77 14.61 10.96 -20.93
N LEU A 78 13.59 11.48 -20.23
CA LEU A 78 13.18 12.87 -20.38
C LEU A 78 14.30 13.86 -19.97
N ALA A 79 15.08 13.54 -18.94
CA ALA A 79 16.27 14.31 -18.57
C ALA A 79 17.34 14.29 -19.69
N ARG A 80 17.53 13.14 -20.35
CA ARG A 80 18.43 13.04 -21.52
C ARG A 80 17.95 13.92 -22.68
N TRP A 81 16.65 13.89 -22.98
CA TRP A 81 16.03 14.76 -23.99
C TRP A 81 16.20 16.24 -23.66
N MET A 82 16.04 16.64 -22.39
CA MET A 82 16.28 18.02 -21.97
C MET A 82 17.72 18.46 -22.22
N GLY A 83 18.71 17.61 -21.93
CA GLY A 83 20.11 17.88 -22.22
C GLY A 83 20.40 18.02 -23.73
N GLU A 84 19.72 17.23 -24.57
CA GLU A 84 19.85 17.35 -26.02
C GLU A 84 19.27 18.67 -26.55
N ILE A 85 18.11 19.09 -26.05
CA ILE A 85 17.50 20.38 -26.39
C ILE A 85 18.40 21.54 -25.93
N ASP A 86 19.03 21.44 -24.75
CA ASP A 86 19.97 22.46 -24.28
C ASP A 86 21.17 22.61 -25.23
N ARG A 87 21.74 21.48 -25.67
CA ARG A 87 22.84 21.47 -26.64
C ARG A 87 22.45 22.08 -27.99
N LEU A 88 21.25 21.79 -28.50
CA LEU A 88 20.73 22.39 -29.72
C LEU A 88 20.51 23.90 -29.54
N THR A 89 19.96 24.30 -28.40
CA THR A 89 19.73 25.71 -28.04
C THR A 89 21.05 26.49 -27.97
N ALA A 90 22.10 25.90 -27.41
CA ALA A 90 23.44 26.48 -27.42
C ALA A 90 24.01 26.63 -28.84
N THR A 91 23.73 25.68 -29.73
CA THR A 91 24.12 25.76 -31.15
C THR A 91 23.42 26.93 -31.84
N VAL A 92 22.12 27.11 -31.60
CA VAL A 92 21.34 28.24 -32.13
C VAL A 92 21.91 29.56 -31.63
N GLU A 93 22.18 29.70 -30.34
CA GLU A 93 22.83 30.92 -29.80
C GLU A 93 24.18 31.19 -30.47
N GLY A 94 25.00 30.16 -30.68
CA GLY A 94 26.28 30.30 -31.37
C GLY A 94 26.15 30.73 -32.83
N VAL A 95 25.14 30.23 -33.56
CA VAL A 95 24.83 30.68 -34.93
C VAL A 95 24.39 32.14 -34.90
N SER A 96 23.46 32.50 -34.02
CA SER A 96 22.96 33.87 -33.89
C SER A 96 24.06 34.86 -33.50
N PHE A 97 24.98 34.46 -32.64
CA PHE A 97 26.15 35.28 -32.30
C PHE A 97 27.05 35.53 -33.53
N ARG A 98 27.35 34.49 -34.33
CA ARG A 98 28.13 34.65 -35.57
C ARG A 98 27.40 35.50 -36.60
N THR A 99 26.09 35.32 -36.75
CA THR A 99 25.25 36.14 -37.65
C THR A 99 25.28 37.61 -37.21
N ASN A 100 25.21 37.88 -35.90
CA ASN A 100 25.32 39.24 -35.37
C ASN A 100 26.69 39.87 -35.68
N LEU A 101 27.78 39.11 -35.56
CA LEU A 101 29.12 39.60 -35.95
C LEU A 101 29.25 39.85 -37.45
N LEU A 102 28.70 38.96 -38.29
CA LEU A 102 28.64 39.13 -39.74
C LEU A 102 27.87 40.40 -40.13
N ALA A 103 26.73 40.65 -39.47
CA ALA A 103 25.93 41.84 -39.68
C ALA A 103 26.68 43.13 -39.31
N ILE A 104 27.44 43.12 -38.21
CA ILE A 104 28.30 44.26 -37.82
C ILE A 104 29.37 44.50 -38.89
N ASN A 105 30.03 43.45 -39.39
CA ASN A 105 31.02 43.59 -40.45
C ASN A 105 30.39 44.15 -41.75
N ALA A 106 29.19 43.69 -42.10
CA ALA A 106 28.45 44.21 -43.25
C ALA A 106 28.07 45.69 -43.09
N ALA A 107 27.65 46.11 -41.89
CA ALA A 107 27.35 47.51 -41.59
C ALA A 107 28.60 48.40 -41.71
N ILE A 108 29.76 47.93 -41.26
CA ILE A 108 31.05 48.63 -41.41
C ILE A 108 31.41 48.81 -42.89
N GLU A 109 31.30 47.75 -43.69
CA GLU A 109 31.64 47.83 -45.12
C GLU A 109 30.63 48.69 -45.89
N ALA A 110 29.35 48.65 -45.51
CA ALA A 110 28.33 49.53 -46.05
C ALA A 110 28.63 51.01 -45.76
N ALA A 111 29.04 51.34 -44.52
CA ALA A 111 29.48 52.69 -44.17
C ALA A 111 30.71 53.13 -44.96
N ARG A 112 31.65 52.20 -45.20
CA ARG A 112 32.87 52.44 -45.99
C ARG A 112 32.57 52.73 -47.46
N ALA A 113 31.54 52.11 -48.02
CA ALA A 113 31.08 52.35 -49.39
C ALA A 113 30.31 53.68 -49.58
N GLY A 114 30.03 54.42 -48.50
CA GLY A 114 29.33 55.70 -48.54
C GLY A 114 27.92 55.56 -49.14
N GLU A 115 27.54 56.45 -50.06
CA GLU A 115 26.20 56.44 -50.67
C GLU A 115 25.89 55.13 -51.41
N LYS A 116 26.90 54.46 -51.98
CA LYS A 116 26.72 53.18 -52.68
C LYS A 116 26.39 52.03 -51.72
N GLY A 117 26.66 52.18 -50.43
CA GLY A 117 26.39 51.20 -49.38
C GLY A 117 25.06 51.38 -48.66
N ALA A 118 24.29 52.44 -48.94
CA ALA A 118 23.10 52.79 -48.15
C ALA A 118 22.07 51.65 -48.07
N GLY A 119 21.82 50.95 -49.18
CA GLY A 119 20.91 49.78 -49.18
C GLY A 119 21.45 48.59 -48.39
N PHE A 120 22.76 48.36 -48.42
CA PHE A 120 23.41 47.29 -47.64
C PHE A 120 23.40 47.59 -46.14
N ALA A 121 23.49 48.86 -45.74
CA ALA A 121 23.40 49.25 -44.33
C ALA A 121 22.05 48.85 -43.71
N VAL A 122 20.94 49.08 -44.43
CA VAL A 122 19.59 48.69 -43.96
C VAL A 122 19.48 47.17 -43.79
N VAL A 123 19.99 46.40 -44.77
CA VAL A 123 19.97 44.93 -44.68
C VAL A 123 20.84 44.45 -43.50
N ALA A 124 22.01 45.06 -43.29
CA ALA A 124 22.90 44.71 -42.19
C ALA A 124 22.23 44.95 -40.83
N ASP A 125 21.53 46.07 -40.65
CA ASP A 125 20.79 46.37 -39.42
C ASP A 125 19.64 45.38 -39.17
N GLU A 126 18.87 45.02 -40.19
CA GLU A 126 17.79 44.04 -40.06
C GLU A 126 18.32 42.65 -39.67
N VAL A 127 19.40 42.19 -40.32
CA VAL A 127 20.07 40.92 -39.97
C VAL A 127 20.60 40.96 -38.54
N ARG A 128 21.16 42.10 -38.10
CA ARG A 128 21.62 42.28 -36.72
C ARG A 128 20.47 42.15 -35.74
N GLN A 129 19.33 42.80 -36.02
CA GLN A 129 18.14 42.74 -35.18
C GLN A 129 17.58 41.31 -35.09
N MET A 130 17.49 40.60 -36.22
CA MET A 130 17.06 39.18 -36.23
C MET A 130 17.98 38.29 -35.38
N ALA A 131 19.29 38.49 -35.48
CA ALA A 131 20.28 37.74 -34.69
C ALA A 131 20.15 37.99 -33.18
N GLN A 132 19.88 39.24 -32.79
CA GLN A 132 19.64 39.61 -31.38
C GLN A 132 18.35 39.00 -30.84
N ILE A 133 17.26 39.02 -31.62
CA ILE A 133 15.99 38.38 -31.26
C ILE A 133 16.19 36.88 -31.08
N SER A 134 16.89 36.22 -32.01
CA SER A 134 17.18 34.79 -31.91
C SER A 134 18.01 34.45 -30.67
N THR A 135 19.00 35.27 -30.32
CA THR A 135 19.79 35.12 -29.09
C THR A 135 18.91 35.22 -27.84
N ARG A 136 17.98 36.18 -27.80
CA ARG A 136 17.04 36.34 -26.68
C ARG A 136 16.12 35.12 -26.54
N ALA A 137 15.53 34.67 -27.65
CA ALA A 137 14.67 33.49 -27.67
C ALA A 137 15.42 32.23 -27.19
N ALA A 138 16.68 32.04 -27.63
CA ALA A 138 17.52 30.94 -27.17
C ALA A 138 17.78 30.98 -25.65
N LYS A 139 17.89 32.17 -25.05
CA LYS A 139 18.03 32.31 -23.59
C LYS A 139 16.74 31.98 -22.85
N GLU A 140 15.59 32.42 -23.36
CA GLU A 140 14.27 32.10 -22.80
C GLU A 140 13.99 30.59 -22.84
N ILE A 141 14.29 29.94 -23.97
CA ILE A 141 14.21 28.47 -24.12
C ILE A 141 15.07 27.78 -23.07
N ARG A 142 16.31 28.24 -22.86
CA ARG A 142 17.19 27.68 -21.82
C ARG A 142 16.65 27.84 -20.41
N GLY A 143 16.02 28.97 -20.11
CA GLY A 143 15.31 29.17 -18.86
C GLY A 143 14.20 28.14 -18.66
N ALA A 144 13.38 27.90 -19.69
CA ALA A 144 12.34 26.89 -19.66
C ALA A 144 12.88 25.45 -19.48
N ILE A 145 13.99 25.11 -20.15
CA ILE A 145 14.68 23.82 -19.98
C ILE A 145 15.17 23.66 -18.53
N GLY A 146 15.75 24.71 -17.94
CA GLY A 146 16.18 24.70 -16.54
C GLY A 146 15.02 24.45 -15.57
N GLY A 147 13.88 25.10 -15.81
CA GLY A 147 12.65 24.84 -15.05
C GLY A 147 12.15 23.39 -15.18
N ALA A 148 12.07 22.89 -16.41
CA ALA A 148 11.69 21.51 -16.68
C ALA A 148 12.63 20.51 -16.00
N ALA A 149 13.94 20.74 -16.04
CA ALA A 149 14.93 19.88 -15.38
C ALA A 149 14.74 19.83 -13.85
N ALA A 150 14.36 20.94 -13.23
CA ALA A 150 14.05 20.98 -11.80
C ALA A 150 12.79 20.16 -11.46
N GLU A 151 11.73 20.29 -12.27
CA GLU A 151 10.52 19.48 -12.10
C GLU A 151 10.78 17.99 -12.29
N LEU A 152 11.62 17.60 -13.25
CA LEU A 152 12.04 16.21 -13.43
C LEU A 152 12.81 15.67 -12.22
N GLY A 153 13.68 16.48 -11.63
CA GLY A 153 14.37 16.12 -10.40
C GLY A 153 13.41 15.86 -9.24
N ALA A 154 12.40 16.72 -9.07
CA ALA A 154 11.37 16.54 -8.04
C ALA A 154 10.51 15.29 -8.30
N ALA A 155 10.10 15.06 -9.56
CA ALA A 155 9.36 13.86 -9.95
C ALA A 155 10.18 12.58 -9.70
N SER A 156 11.50 12.60 -9.97
CA SER A 156 12.37 11.46 -9.70
C SER A 156 12.49 11.16 -8.21
N ALA A 157 12.56 12.19 -7.37
CA ALA A 157 12.58 12.01 -5.91
C ALA A 157 11.26 11.39 -5.41
N GLN A 158 10.13 11.84 -5.96
CA GLN A 158 8.81 11.30 -5.59
C GLN A 158 8.63 9.83 -6.03
N ALA A 159 9.13 9.46 -7.21
CA ALA A 159 9.12 8.09 -7.68
C ALA A 159 9.94 7.16 -6.77
N GLU A 160 11.12 7.62 -6.33
CA GLU A 160 11.98 6.89 -5.40
C GLU A 160 11.32 6.72 -4.02
N GLU A 161 10.66 7.76 -3.51
CA GLU A 161 9.92 7.66 -2.24
C GLU A 161 8.75 6.68 -2.35
N THR A 162 8.03 6.71 -3.48
CA THR A 162 6.95 5.74 -3.77
C THR A 162 7.49 4.31 -3.73
N LYS A 163 8.66 4.07 -4.31
CA LYS A 163 9.32 2.76 -4.30
C LYS A 163 9.67 2.30 -2.88
N LYS A 164 10.17 3.19 -2.02
CA LYS A 164 10.44 2.88 -0.61
C LYS A 164 9.16 2.54 0.16
N ILE A 165 8.09 3.31 -0.04
CA ILE A 165 6.79 3.05 0.59
C ILE A 165 6.27 1.67 0.18
N VAL A 166 6.30 1.36 -1.12
CA VAL A 166 5.91 0.05 -1.64
C VAL A 166 6.77 -1.07 -1.04
N GLY A 167 8.08 -0.89 -0.95
CA GLY A 167 8.98 -1.87 -0.34
C GLY A 167 8.66 -2.14 1.14
N ARG A 168 8.33 -1.10 1.90
CA ARG A 168 7.86 -1.23 3.29
C ARG A 168 6.50 -1.94 3.38
N LEU A 169 5.58 -1.61 2.48
CA LEU A 169 4.26 -2.24 2.41
C LEU A 169 4.38 -3.74 2.11
N ASP A 170 5.18 -4.11 1.12
CA ASP A 170 5.45 -5.50 0.74
C ASP A 170 6.06 -6.30 1.91
N GLN A 171 6.98 -5.69 2.68
CA GLN A 171 7.51 -6.32 3.89
C GLN A 171 6.44 -6.53 4.96
N ASN A 172 5.58 -5.53 5.20
CA ASN A 172 4.50 -5.63 6.18
C ASN A 172 3.50 -6.72 5.80
N LEU A 173 3.12 -6.81 4.52
CA LEU A 173 2.22 -7.85 4.01
C LEU A 173 2.83 -9.25 4.14
N ARG A 174 4.14 -9.39 3.91
CA ARG A 174 4.85 -10.66 4.19
C ARG A 174 4.78 -11.05 5.67
N ASN A 175 4.97 -10.10 6.58
CA ASN A 175 4.90 -10.35 8.02
C ASN A 175 3.47 -10.77 8.43
N LEU A 176 2.45 -10.04 7.99
CA LEU A 176 1.04 -10.34 8.26
C LEU A 176 0.62 -11.72 7.73
N ARG A 177 1.09 -12.08 6.53
CA ARG A 177 0.84 -13.41 5.96
C ARG A 177 1.46 -14.53 6.80
N ASN A 178 2.67 -14.30 7.34
CA ASN A 178 3.32 -15.27 8.20
C ASN A 178 2.58 -15.42 9.55
N GLU A 179 2.10 -14.31 10.14
CA GLU A 179 1.29 -14.34 11.37
C GLU A 179 -0.03 -15.09 11.15
N THR A 180 -0.78 -14.76 10.10
CA THR A 180 -2.06 -15.39 9.77
C THR A 180 -1.91 -16.88 9.42
N ALA A 181 -0.77 -17.31 8.86
CA ALA A 181 -0.49 -18.72 8.60
C ALA A 181 -0.27 -19.57 9.87
N THR A 182 0.07 -18.96 11.01
CA THR A 182 0.26 -19.69 12.28
C THR A 182 -1.03 -19.96 13.06
N LEU A 183 -2.11 -19.20 12.78
CA LEU A 183 -3.39 -19.30 13.49
C LEU A 183 -4.23 -20.57 13.20
N PRO A 184 -4.26 -21.15 11.98
CA PRO A 184 -5.06 -22.34 11.68
C PRO A 184 -4.59 -23.59 12.43
N ALA A 185 -3.32 -23.66 12.86
CA ALA A 185 -2.76 -24.80 13.58
C ALA A 185 -3.43 -25.02 14.95
N ILE A 186 -4.07 -24.01 15.52
CA ILE A 186 -4.76 -24.09 16.81
C ILE A 186 -6.20 -24.61 16.64
N SER A 187 -6.84 -24.36 15.49
CA SER A 187 -8.24 -24.73 15.20
C SER A 187 -8.42 -26.17 14.72
N GLY A 188 -7.33 -26.90 14.45
CA GLY A 188 -7.35 -28.31 14.00
C GLY A 188 -7.57 -29.33 15.13
N THR A 189 -7.52 -28.90 16.39
CA THR A 189 -7.94 -29.75 17.52
C THR A 189 -9.39 -29.49 17.85
N ALA A 190 -10.31 -30.02 17.04
CA ALA A 190 -11.65 -30.26 17.54
C ALA A 190 -11.50 -31.24 18.72
N PRO A 191 -11.89 -30.90 19.97
CA PRO A 191 -12.03 -31.93 20.98
C PRO A 191 -13.12 -32.85 20.46
N ALA A 192 -12.73 -34.08 20.07
CA ALA A 192 -13.66 -35.14 19.76
C ALA A 192 -14.73 -35.11 20.85
N ALA A 193 -15.99 -34.94 20.46
CA ALA A 193 -17.12 -34.91 21.38
C ALA A 193 -16.96 -36.10 22.33
N VAL A 194 -16.61 -35.84 23.60
CA VAL A 194 -16.43 -36.89 24.59
C VAL A 194 -17.81 -37.55 24.71
N PRO A 195 -17.97 -38.81 24.27
CA PRO A 195 -19.26 -39.46 24.44
C PRO A 195 -19.49 -39.55 25.94
N LEU A 196 -20.58 -38.96 26.41
CA LEU A 196 -21.05 -39.13 27.78
C LEU A 196 -21.18 -40.63 28.02
N GLN A 197 -20.20 -41.22 28.72
CA GLN A 197 -20.29 -42.62 29.13
C GLN A 197 -21.55 -42.77 30.00
N PRO A 198 -22.51 -43.63 29.62
CA PRO A 198 -23.69 -43.89 30.44
C PRO A 198 -23.24 -44.82 31.57
N GLY A 199 -22.75 -44.24 32.66
CA GLY A 199 -22.15 -45.03 33.72
C GLY A 199 -22.23 -44.40 35.09
N MET A 200 -23.44 -44.13 35.61
CA MET A 200 -23.74 -44.13 37.07
C MET A 200 -25.25 -44.30 37.34
N ALA A 201 -25.84 -45.37 36.80
CA ALA A 201 -27.16 -45.83 37.24
C ALA A 201 -27.08 -47.32 37.58
N ARG A 202 -26.46 -47.65 38.71
CA ARG A 202 -26.61 -48.91 39.49
C ARG A 202 -25.54 -48.98 40.58
N ASN A 203 -25.73 -48.30 41.72
CA ASN A 203 -25.09 -48.75 42.96
C ASN A 203 -25.78 -48.34 44.29
N ASP A 204 -27.10 -48.15 44.34
CA ASP A 204 -27.77 -47.87 45.64
C ASP A 204 -28.79 -48.95 46.05
N ALA A 205 -28.99 -50.02 45.25
CA ALA A 205 -29.92 -51.10 45.60
C ALA A 205 -29.27 -52.30 46.33
N ALA A 206 -27.92 -52.34 46.45
CA ALA A 206 -27.21 -53.49 47.02
C ALA A 206 -26.83 -53.32 48.51
N GLN A 207 -26.85 -52.11 49.08
CA GLN A 207 -26.35 -51.89 50.46
C GLN A 207 -27.41 -51.98 51.57
N HIS A 208 -28.70 -52.13 51.25
CA HIS A 208 -29.77 -52.19 52.26
C HIS A 208 -30.38 -53.59 52.54
N ARG A 209 -29.86 -54.67 51.94
CA ARG A 209 -30.35 -56.05 52.22
C ARG A 209 -29.45 -56.90 53.13
N ALA A 210 -28.42 -56.33 53.76
CA ALA A 210 -27.52 -57.06 54.67
C ALA A 210 -27.71 -56.72 56.17
N ARG A 211 -28.80 -56.05 56.56
CA ARG A 211 -29.15 -55.84 57.97
C ARG A 211 -30.66 -55.97 58.19
N ALA A 212 -31.13 -57.20 58.23
CA ALA A 212 -32.31 -57.65 58.98
C ALA A 212 -32.17 -59.15 59.21
#